data_AF-A0A7S0ZFV4-F1
#
_entry.id   AF-A0A7S0ZFV4-F1
#
_cell.length_a   1.000
_cell.length_b   1.000
_cell.length_c   1.000
_cell.angle_alpha   90.00
_cell.angle_beta   90.00
_cell.angle_gamma   90.00
#
_symmetry.space_group_name_H-M   'P 1'
#
loop_
_entity.id
_entity.type
_entity.pdbx_description
1 polymer ?
#
loop_
_entity_poly.entity_id
_entity_poly.type
_entity_poly.pdbx_seq_one_letter_code
_entity_poly.pdbx_strand_id
1 'polypeptide(L)'
;MELKKELIIEVLSDEESSFNRTLARGIERFEKIANAMKENEAELVISGSDAFFLYDTMGFPLDLTEIMAEERGLKVDVDGYHTEMNAARERSRADRAKGSALSGGLGGRLVLEAEQTDALKSAMCVDTTDSQLKYVWRKTQKATVKALFGGSSAGFVDSITDLKSVLTNLAGERDVDRETLGELLAKPVFGMILDRTSFYAEQ
;
A
#
# COMPACT_ATOMS: atom_id res chain seq x y z
N MET A 1 -34.60 5.69 8.57
CA MET A 1 -33.65 4.91 9.39
C MET A 1 -33.55 3.46 8.92
N GLU A 2 -34.62 2.83 8.41
CA GLU A 2 -34.63 1.50 7.76
C GLU A 2 -33.49 1.26 6.75
N LEU A 3 -33.33 2.13 5.74
CA LEU A 3 -32.34 1.95 4.67
C LEU A 3 -30.88 1.83 5.15
N LYS A 4 -30.56 2.39 6.32
CA LYS A 4 -29.22 2.25 6.91
C LYS A 4 -29.03 0.87 7.55
N LYS A 5 -30.09 0.25 8.07
CA LYS A 5 -30.02 -1.09 8.67
C LYS A 5 -29.83 -2.17 7.61
N GLU A 6 -30.57 -2.12 6.51
CA GLU A 6 -30.44 -3.08 5.41
C GLU A 6 -29.02 -3.03 4.81
N LEU A 7 -28.48 -1.83 4.57
CA LEU A 7 -27.10 -1.67 4.11
C LEU A 7 -26.07 -2.23 5.11
N ILE A 8 -26.26 -1.99 6.42
CA ILE A 8 -25.36 -2.54 7.44
C ILE A 8 -25.39 -4.06 7.42
N ILE A 9 -26.58 -4.67 7.31
CA ILE A 9 -26.74 -6.13 7.27
C ILE A 9 -26.10 -6.72 6.01
N GLU A 10 -26.29 -6.08 4.86
CA GLU A 10 -25.68 -6.50 3.59
C GLU A 10 -24.15 -6.46 3.65
N VAL A 11 -23.58 -5.35 4.13
CA VAL A 11 -22.13 -5.21 4.31
C VAL A 11 -21.59 -6.26 5.29
N LEU A 12 -22.29 -6.49 6.41
CA LEU A 12 -21.88 -7.49 7.39
C LEU A 12 -21.88 -8.91 6.80
N SER A 13 -22.91 -9.24 6.02
CA SER A 13 -23.04 -10.55 5.35
C SER A 13 -21.94 -10.77 4.31
N ASP A 14 -21.59 -9.73 3.56
CA ASP A 14 -20.52 -9.78 2.56
C ASP A 14 -19.13 -9.89 3.21
N GLU A 15 -18.92 -9.18 4.32
CA GLU A 15 -17.69 -9.25 5.11
C GLU A 15 -17.54 -10.63 5.75
N GLU A 16 -18.60 -11.16 6.38
CA GLU A 16 -18.61 -12.50 6.96
C GLU A 16 -18.38 -13.59 5.90
N SER A 17 -19.00 -13.47 4.73
CA SER A 17 -18.78 -14.40 3.61
C SER A 17 -17.35 -14.34 3.09
N SER A 18 -16.75 -13.15 3.05
CA SER A 18 -15.36 -12.96 2.62
C SER A 18 -14.37 -13.47 3.66
N PHE A 19 -14.64 -13.23 4.94
CA PHE A 19 -13.88 -13.74 6.07
C PHE A 19 -13.91 -15.26 6.10
N ASN A 20 -15.10 -15.88 6.03
CA ASN A 20 -15.26 -17.34 6.05
C ASN A 20 -14.54 -18.03 4.89
N ARG A 21 -14.55 -17.42 3.68
CA ARG A 21 -13.80 -17.95 2.53
C ARG A 21 -12.29 -17.96 2.79
N THR A 22 -11.76 -16.89 3.38
CA THR A 22 -10.34 -16.80 3.71
C THR A 22 -9.99 -17.74 4.87
N LEU A 23 -10.84 -17.80 5.90
CA LEU A 23 -10.69 -18.69 7.05
C LEU A 23 -10.63 -20.15 6.63
N ALA A 24 -11.53 -20.60 5.75
CA ALA A 24 -11.54 -21.97 5.23
C ALA A 24 -10.23 -22.33 4.51
N ARG A 25 -9.67 -21.39 3.74
CA ARG A 25 -8.37 -21.56 3.07
C ARG A 25 -7.21 -21.60 4.07
N GLY A 26 -7.29 -20.79 5.13
CA GLY A 26 -6.33 -20.82 6.24
C GLY A 26 -6.32 -22.17 6.95
N ILE A 27 -7.50 -22.71 7.26
CA ILE A 27 -7.66 -24.05 7.85
C ILE A 27 -7.05 -25.10 6.91
N GLU A 28 -7.44 -25.15 5.64
CA GLU A 28 -6.92 -26.13 4.68
C GLU A 28 -5.38 -26.08 4.58
N ARG A 29 -4.80 -24.87 4.63
CA ARG A 29 -3.35 -24.67 4.62
C ARG A 29 -2.70 -25.20 5.89
N PHE A 30 -3.27 -24.90 7.05
CA PHE A 30 -2.83 -25.44 8.33
C PHE A 30 -2.89 -26.98 8.32
N GLU A 31 -3.96 -27.57 7.79
CA GLU A 31 -4.07 -29.03 7.71
C GLU A 31 -2.97 -29.65 6.87
N LYS A 32 -2.64 -29.02 5.73
CA LYS A 32 -1.53 -29.47 4.86
C LYS A 32 -0.20 -29.43 5.59
N ILE A 33 0.07 -28.37 6.35
CA ILE A 33 1.32 -28.23 7.14
C ILE A 33 1.35 -29.31 8.23
N ALA A 34 0.28 -29.43 9.00
CA ALA A 34 0.17 -30.42 10.08
C ALA A 34 0.32 -31.87 9.58
N ASN A 35 -0.28 -32.20 8.43
CA ASN A 35 -0.18 -33.53 7.84
C ASN A 35 1.23 -33.81 7.30
N ALA A 36 1.85 -32.85 6.61
CA ALA A 36 3.23 -32.98 6.12
C ALA A 36 4.23 -33.19 7.26
N MET A 37 4.02 -32.56 8.43
CA MET A 37 4.88 -32.78 9.61
C MET A 37 4.72 -34.19 10.19
N LYS A 38 3.48 -34.71 10.24
CA LYS A 38 3.19 -36.08 10.70
C LYS A 38 3.80 -37.14 9.78
N GLU A 39 3.79 -36.91 8.46
CA GLU A 39 4.32 -37.86 7.47
C GLU A 39 5.85 -37.95 7.49
N ASN A 40 6.54 -36.85 7.80
CA ASN A 40 8.00 -36.79 7.73
C ASN A 40 8.72 -37.15 9.05
N GLU A 41 7.98 -37.58 10.09
CA GLU A 41 8.51 -37.67 11.48
C GLU A 41 9.27 -36.39 11.89
N ALA A 42 8.90 -35.25 11.29
CA ALA A 42 9.53 -33.98 11.54
C ALA A 42 9.09 -33.45 12.91
N GLU A 43 9.84 -32.49 13.45
CA GLU A 43 9.52 -31.83 14.72
C GLU A 43 8.02 -31.50 14.82
N LEU A 44 7.43 -31.84 15.97
CA LEU A 44 6.01 -31.57 16.29
C LEU A 44 5.77 -30.07 16.56
N VAL A 45 6.48 -29.19 15.85
CA VAL A 45 6.48 -27.75 16.04
C VAL A 45 6.25 -27.08 14.69
N ILE A 46 5.16 -26.33 14.58
CA ILE A 46 4.86 -25.46 13.44
C ILE A 46 5.83 -24.28 13.49
N SER A 47 6.52 -24.04 12.37
CA SER A 47 7.51 -22.96 12.28
C SER A 47 6.88 -21.58 12.48
N GLY A 48 7.63 -20.65 13.07
CA GLY A 48 7.19 -19.26 13.21
C GLY A 48 6.87 -18.59 11.87
N SER A 49 7.55 -18.99 10.79
CA SER A 49 7.27 -18.53 9.42
C SER A 49 5.92 -19.00 8.89
N ASP A 50 5.53 -20.25 9.18
CA ASP A 50 4.22 -20.77 8.77
C ASP A 50 3.09 -20.12 9.57
N ALA A 51 3.28 -19.94 10.87
CA ALA A 51 2.36 -19.21 11.73
C ALA A 51 2.22 -17.74 11.27
N PHE A 52 3.34 -17.10 10.89
CA PHE A 52 3.33 -15.74 10.35
C PHE A 52 2.60 -15.66 9.01
N PHE A 53 2.76 -16.65 8.11
CA PHE A 53 2.03 -16.70 6.85
C PHE A 53 0.52 -16.85 7.04
N LEU A 54 0.09 -17.71 7.97
CA LEU A 54 -1.32 -17.85 8.33
C LEU A 54 -1.90 -16.53 8.83
N TYR A 55 -1.13 -15.79 9.65
CA TYR A 55 -1.53 -14.48 10.14
C TYR A 55 -1.57 -13.39 9.05
N ASP A 56 -0.45 -13.16 8.36
CA ASP A 56 -0.27 -12.04 7.43
C ASP A 56 -1.06 -12.21 6.13
N THR A 57 -1.07 -13.42 5.56
CA THR A 57 -1.70 -13.67 4.25
C THR A 57 -3.13 -14.18 4.38
N MET A 58 -3.43 -15.01 5.38
CA MET A 58 -4.75 -15.63 5.54
C MET A 58 -5.60 -14.96 6.62
N GLY A 59 -5.07 -13.94 7.32
CA GLY A 59 -5.80 -13.25 8.40
C GLY A 59 -6.13 -14.15 9.59
N PHE A 60 -5.38 -15.24 9.76
CA PHE A 60 -5.63 -16.27 10.77
C PHE A 60 -4.95 -15.89 12.09
N PRO A 61 -5.70 -15.69 13.19
CA PRO A 61 -5.09 -15.31 14.47
C PRO A 61 -4.08 -16.36 14.96
N LEU A 62 -3.02 -15.92 15.64
CA LEU A 62 -2.04 -16.80 16.25
C LEU A 62 -2.72 -17.75 17.26
N ASP A 63 -3.57 -17.21 18.13
CA ASP A 63 -4.32 -17.95 19.14
C ASP A 63 -5.11 -19.14 18.53
N LEU A 64 -5.72 -18.92 17.36
CA LEU A 64 -6.48 -19.99 16.68
C LEU A 64 -5.55 -21.06 16.13
N THR A 65 -4.38 -20.65 15.64
CA THR A 65 -3.33 -21.56 15.16
C THR A 65 -2.77 -22.41 16.30
N GLU A 66 -2.58 -21.83 17.49
CA GLU A 66 -2.15 -22.53 18.70
C GLU A 66 -3.18 -23.57 19.15
N ILE A 67 -4.46 -23.19 19.25
CA ILE A 67 -5.54 -24.12 19.60
C ILE A 67 -5.59 -25.30 18.63
N MET A 68 -5.57 -25.02 17.32
CA MET A 68 -5.59 -26.08 16.30
C MET A 68 -4.34 -26.97 16.33
N ALA A 69 -3.18 -26.42 16.70
CA ALA A 69 -1.95 -27.17 16.88
C ALA A 69 -2.05 -28.10 18.09
N GLU A 70 -2.51 -27.58 19.23
CA GLU A 70 -2.70 -28.35 20.46
C GLU A 70 -3.66 -29.53 20.26
N GLU A 71 -4.77 -29.33 19.56
CA GLU A 71 -5.72 -30.39 19.21
C GLU A 71 -5.07 -31.54 18.41
N ARG A 72 -3.99 -31.25 17.67
CA ARG A 72 -3.25 -32.23 16.88
C ARG A 72 -2.00 -32.76 17.57
N GLY A 73 -1.72 -32.34 18.80
CA GLY A 73 -0.50 -32.66 19.53
C GLY A 73 0.75 -31.95 18.97
N LEU A 74 0.56 -30.87 18.23
CA LEU A 74 1.62 -30.00 17.69
C LEU A 74 1.78 -28.77 18.61
N LYS A 75 2.96 -28.15 18.54
CA LYS A 75 3.23 -26.83 19.14
C LYS A 75 3.44 -25.80 18.05
N VAL A 76 3.36 -24.53 18.39
CA VAL A 76 3.71 -23.43 17.50
C VAL A 76 4.96 -22.75 18.03
N ASP A 77 5.89 -22.41 17.15
CA ASP A 77 7.05 -21.58 17.48
C ASP A 77 6.65 -20.10 17.54
N VAL A 78 6.23 -19.67 18.73
CA VAL A 78 5.80 -18.30 19.03
C VAL A 78 6.96 -17.31 18.93
N ASP A 79 8.16 -17.71 19.34
CA ASP A 79 9.36 -16.85 19.28
C ASP A 79 9.77 -16.58 17.82
N GLY A 80 9.71 -17.61 16.97
CA GLY A 80 9.89 -17.47 15.53
C GLY A 80 8.84 -16.56 14.89
N TYR A 81 7.57 -16.69 15.29
CA TYR A 81 6.50 -15.80 14.83
C TYR A 81 6.77 -14.33 15.18
N HIS A 82 7.18 -14.03 16.42
CA HIS A 82 7.51 -12.67 16.83
C HIS A 82 8.73 -12.11 16.07
N THR A 83 9.70 -12.96 15.76
CA THR A 83 10.86 -12.59 14.95
C THR A 83 10.43 -12.17 13.54
N GLU A 84 9.58 -12.96 12.89
CA GLU A 84 9.04 -12.63 11.56
C GLU A 84 8.15 -11.37 11.58
N MET A 85 7.33 -11.21 12.61
CA MET A 85 6.52 -10.01 12.82
C MET A 85 7.40 -8.75 12.92
N ASN A 86 8.50 -8.82 13.67
CA ASN A 86 9.44 -7.71 13.78
C ASN A 86 10.15 -7.45 12.45
N ALA A 87 10.59 -8.49 11.74
CA ALA A 87 11.21 -8.35 10.42
C ALA A 87 10.25 -7.74 9.38
N ALA A 88 8.97 -8.12 9.38
CA ALA A 88 7.94 -7.52 8.54
C ALA A 88 7.71 -6.05 8.89
N ARG A 89 7.68 -5.72 10.19
CA ARG A 89 7.56 -4.33 10.66
C ARG A 89 8.75 -3.47 10.24
N GLU A 90 9.96 -4.01 10.33
CA GLU A 90 11.18 -3.34 9.89
C GLU A 90 11.21 -3.15 8.37
N ARG A 91 10.82 -4.16 7.58
CA ARG A 91 10.64 -4.03 6.13
C ARG A 91 9.66 -2.91 5.78
N SER A 92 8.48 -2.89 6.40
CA SER A 92 7.48 -1.83 6.19
C SER A 92 8.01 -0.43 6.56
N ARG A 93 8.90 -0.33 7.56
CA ARG A 93 9.55 0.93 7.94
C ARG A 93 10.65 1.32 6.96
N ALA A 94 11.45 0.35 6.49
CA ALA A 94 12.51 0.57 5.52
C ALA A 94 11.93 0.98 4.15
N ASP A 95 10.82 0.38 3.72
CA ASP A 95 10.12 0.77 2.50
C ASP A 95 9.53 2.19 2.62
N ARG A 96 9.01 2.55 3.80
CA ARG A 96 8.59 3.93 4.10
C ARG A 96 9.77 4.91 4.10
N ALA A 97 10.91 4.52 4.65
CA ALA A 97 12.12 5.36 4.70
C ALA A 97 12.77 5.53 3.32
N LYS A 98 12.84 4.46 2.50
CA LYS A 98 13.29 4.52 1.10
C LYS A 98 12.36 5.37 0.24
N GLY A 99 11.05 5.30 0.47
CA GLY A 99 10.07 6.21 -0.15
C GLY A 99 10.24 7.67 0.25
N SER A 100 10.81 7.95 1.43
CA SER A 100 11.10 9.30 1.94
C SER A 100 12.47 9.85 1.50
N ALA A 101 13.48 9.00 1.33
CA ALA A 101 14.79 9.42 0.83
C ALA A 101 14.74 9.83 -0.67
N LEU A 102 13.79 9.27 -1.43
CA LEU A 102 13.47 9.66 -2.80
C LEU A 102 12.25 10.61 -2.91
N SER A 103 11.82 11.28 -1.82
CA SER A 103 10.67 12.22 -1.80
C SER A 103 10.81 13.48 -2.67
N GLY A 104 11.71 13.45 -3.63
CA GLY A 104 12.10 14.55 -4.50
C GLY A 104 11.84 14.32 -5.99
N GLY A 105 10.86 13.50 -6.36
CA GLY A 105 10.57 13.24 -7.78
C GLY A 105 11.41 12.17 -8.44
N LEU A 106 12.45 11.71 -7.74
CA LEU A 106 13.35 10.68 -8.24
C LEU A 106 12.88 9.26 -7.91
N GLY A 107 11.58 8.97 -8.07
CA GLY A 107 11.02 7.62 -7.93
C GLY A 107 10.47 7.28 -6.53
N GLY A 108 10.50 8.25 -5.61
CA GLY A 108 9.88 8.12 -4.28
C GLY A 108 8.44 8.59 -4.26
N ARG A 109 7.83 8.51 -3.07
CA ARG A 109 6.42 8.90 -2.88
C ARG A 109 6.29 10.41 -3.12
N LEU A 110 5.46 10.79 -4.08
CA LEU A 110 5.11 12.19 -4.31
C LEU A 110 4.22 12.66 -3.16
N VAL A 111 4.75 13.55 -2.33
CA VAL A 111 4.03 14.17 -1.22
C VAL A 111 3.97 15.67 -1.51
N LEU A 112 2.78 16.24 -1.40
CA LEU A 112 2.61 17.69 -1.37
C LEU A 112 2.77 18.13 0.07
N GLU A 113 3.81 18.91 0.37
CA GLU A 113 3.97 19.52 1.68
C GLU A 113 3.17 20.84 1.74
N ALA A 114 3.06 21.41 2.94
CA ALA A 114 2.20 22.56 3.20
C ALA A 114 2.54 23.76 2.28
N GLU A 115 3.81 24.00 2.02
CA GLU A 115 4.27 25.09 1.16
C GLU A 115 3.81 24.94 -0.29
N GLN A 116 3.85 23.72 -0.85
CA GLN A 116 3.39 23.47 -2.21
C GLN A 116 1.86 23.54 -2.31
N THR A 117 1.13 23.14 -1.26
CA THR A 117 -0.33 23.33 -1.22
C THR A 117 -0.74 24.80 -1.19
N ASP A 118 0.02 25.64 -0.48
CA ASP A 118 -0.22 27.09 -0.43
C ASP A 118 0.14 27.78 -1.75
N ALA A 119 1.21 27.32 -2.42
CA ALA A 119 1.59 27.77 -3.75
C ALA A 119 0.52 27.46 -4.80
N LEU A 120 -0.13 26.28 -4.76
CA LEU A 120 -1.24 25.94 -5.66
C LEU A 120 -2.43 26.88 -5.50
N LYS A 121 -2.74 27.22 -4.26
CA LYS A 121 -3.87 28.11 -3.94
C LYS A 121 -3.57 29.56 -4.31
N SER A 122 -2.35 30.04 -4.03
CA SER A 122 -1.99 31.45 -4.13
C SER A 122 -1.42 31.85 -5.50
N ALA A 123 -0.59 31.00 -6.11
CA ALA A 123 0.11 31.30 -7.37
C ALA A 123 -0.61 30.74 -8.61
N MET A 124 -1.30 29.60 -8.48
CA MET A 124 -1.91 28.91 -9.62
C MET A 124 -3.45 29.00 -9.65
N CYS A 125 -4.08 29.71 -8.70
CA CYS A 125 -5.54 29.84 -8.58
C CYS A 125 -6.27 28.49 -8.74
N VAL A 126 -5.74 27.44 -8.12
CA VAL A 126 -6.39 26.14 -8.08
C VAL A 126 -7.36 26.16 -6.91
N ASP A 127 -8.65 26.28 -7.21
CA ASP A 127 -9.70 26.15 -6.19
C ASP A 127 -9.67 24.76 -5.54
N THR A 128 -10.17 24.68 -4.30
CA THR A 128 -10.35 23.41 -3.61
C THR A 128 -11.22 22.47 -4.44
N THR A 129 -10.79 21.22 -4.59
CA THR A 129 -11.41 20.23 -5.47
C THR A 129 -12.93 20.17 -5.30
N ASP A 130 -13.65 20.46 -6.38
CA ASP A 130 -15.10 20.27 -6.45
C ASP A 130 -15.44 18.78 -6.42
N SER A 131 -15.82 18.32 -5.23
CA SER A 131 -16.18 16.93 -4.95
C SER A 131 -17.58 16.55 -5.41
N GLN A 132 -18.41 17.48 -5.91
CA GLN A 132 -19.78 17.16 -6.33
C GLN A 132 -19.81 16.17 -7.49
N LEU A 133 -18.76 16.16 -8.31
CA LEU A 133 -18.64 15.35 -9.51
C LEU A 133 -18.33 13.87 -9.24
N LYS A 134 -17.93 13.50 -8.01
CA LYS A 134 -17.68 12.10 -7.61
C LYS A 134 -18.96 11.24 -7.60
N TYR A 135 -20.14 11.87 -7.54
CA TYR A 135 -21.43 11.19 -7.47
C TYR A 135 -22.15 11.08 -8.83
N VAL A 136 -21.51 11.52 -9.93
CA VAL A 136 -22.11 11.46 -11.28
C VAL A 136 -21.57 10.26 -12.05
N TRP A 137 -22.32 9.15 -12.00
CA TRP A 137 -21.97 7.93 -12.74
C TRP A 137 -22.30 8.03 -14.24
N ARG A 138 -21.54 7.32 -15.08
CA ARG A 138 -21.79 7.13 -16.54
C ARG A 138 -21.74 8.40 -17.42
N LYS A 139 -21.04 9.45 -16.99
CA LYS A 139 -20.70 10.59 -17.86
C LYS A 139 -19.19 10.76 -17.96
N THR A 140 -18.67 10.76 -19.20
CA THR A 140 -17.28 11.13 -19.47
C THR A 140 -17.14 12.64 -19.35
N GLN A 141 -16.42 13.08 -18.33
CA GLN A 141 -16.16 14.50 -18.10
C GLN A 141 -14.76 14.86 -18.64
N LYS A 142 -14.64 16.06 -19.22
CA LYS A 142 -13.35 16.62 -19.62
C LYS A 142 -12.71 17.29 -18.41
N ALA A 143 -11.50 16.86 -18.05
CA ALA A 143 -10.65 17.53 -17.07
C ALA A 143 -9.52 18.24 -17.79
N THR A 144 -9.06 19.36 -17.23
CA THR A 144 -7.91 20.11 -17.72
C THR A 144 -6.78 19.99 -16.71
N VAL A 145 -5.58 19.65 -17.21
CA VAL A 145 -4.36 19.61 -16.41
C VAL A 145 -3.99 21.04 -16.07
N LYS A 146 -3.96 21.36 -14.78
CA LYS A 146 -3.57 22.69 -14.28
C LYS A 146 -2.08 22.79 -13.98
N ALA A 147 -1.47 21.71 -13.49
CA ALA A 147 -0.04 21.69 -13.19
C ALA A 147 0.51 20.26 -13.22
N LEU A 148 1.81 20.12 -13.49
CA LEU A 148 2.55 18.89 -13.28
C LEU A 148 3.41 19.06 -12.03
N PHE A 149 3.39 18.09 -11.13
CA PHE A 149 4.16 18.09 -9.90
C PHE A 149 5.28 17.06 -9.99
N GLY A 150 6.51 17.55 -9.95
CA GLY A 150 7.70 16.73 -10.00
C GLY A 150 8.14 16.17 -8.66
N GLY A 151 7.43 16.40 -7.55
CA GLY A 151 7.88 16.01 -6.19
C GLY A 151 8.51 17.17 -5.42
N SER A 152 8.74 16.99 -4.11
CA SER A 152 9.10 18.10 -3.21
C SER A 152 10.34 18.88 -3.64
N SER A 153 11.32 18.24 -4.28
CA SER A 153 12.54 18.91 -4.76
C SER A 153 12.49 19.43 -6.19
N ALA A 154 11.62 18.88 -7.04
CA ALA A 154 11.47 19.37 -8.42
C ALA A 154 10.37 20.43 -8.55
N GLY A 155 9.45 20.52 -7.58
CA GLY A 155 8.38 21.50 -7.55
C GLY A 155 7.36 21.30 -8.67
N PHE A 156 6.71 22.39 -9.08
CA PHE A 156 5.77 22.39 -10.20
C PHE A 156 6.49 22.70 -11.51
N VAL A 157 6.14 21.97 -12.56
CA VAL A 157 6.70 22.11 -13.90
C VAL A 157 5.59 22.24 -14.93
N ASP A 158 5.86 22.97 -16.01
CA ASP A 158 4.90 23.20 -17.10
C ASP A 158 4.98 22.11 -18.18
N SER A 159 6.07 21.36 -18.24
CA SER A 159 6.31 20.31 -19.24
C SER A 159 7.10 19.12 -18.71
N ILE A 160 6.88 17.96 -19.33
CA ILE A 160 7.61 16.71 -19.06
C ILE A 160 9.09 16.84 -19.45
N THR A 161 9.42 17.67 -20.43
CA THR A 161 10.81 17.94 -20.82
C THR A 161 11.56 18.67 -19.72
N ASP A 162 10.90 19.64 -19.07
CA ASP A 162 11.47 20.42 -17.96
C ASP A 162 11.60 19.55 -16.71
N LEU A 163 10.68 18.62 -16.50
CA LEU A 163 10.81 17.64 -15.43
C LEU A 163 12.10 16.81 -15.58
N LYS A 164 12.41 16.33 -16.80
CA LYS A 164 13.61 15.51 -17.05
C LYS A 164 14.90 16.29 -16.79
N SER A 165 14.96 17.56 -17.18
CA SER A 165 16.15 18.40 -16.93
C SER A 165 16.32 18.68 -15.43
N VAL A 166 15.24 19.00 -14.73
CA VAL A 166 15.25 19.24 -13.27
C VAL A 166 15.67 17.98 -12.50
N LEU A 167 15.11 16.81 -12.84
CA LEU A 167 15.48 15.54 -12.21
C LEU A 167 16.93 15.16 -12.50
N THR A 168 17.45 15.45 -13.70
CA THR A 168 18.86 15.19 -14.05
C THR A 168 19.82 16.07 -13.24
N ASN A 169 19.45 17.33 -12.98
CA ASN A 169 20.26 18.22 -12.17
C ASN A 169 20.24 17.80 -10.69
N LEU A 170 19.06 17.49 -10.14
CA LEU A 170 18.88 17.01 -8.77
C LEU A 170 19.61 15.68 -8.50
N ALA A 171 19.63 14.79 -9.51
CA ALA A 171 20.37 13.54 -9.49
C ALA A 171 21.87 13.73 -9.35
N GLY A 172 22.44 14.68 -10.10
CA GLY A 172 23.87 14.99 -10.06
C GLY A 172 24.32 15.59 -8.73
N GLU A 173 23.42 16.30 -8.05
CA GLU A 173 23.70 16.94 -6.76
C GLU A 173 23.55 15.99 -5.56
N ARG A 174 22.84 14.87 -5.74
CA ARG A 174 22.53 13.87 -4.69
C ARG A 174 23.32 12.56 -4.80
N ASP A 175 24.33 12.52 -5.67
CA ASP A 175 25.21 11.35 -5.91
C ASP A 175 24.43 10.05 -6.09
N VAL A 176 23.40 10.09 -6.93
CA VAL A 176 22.50 8.94 -7.18
C VAL A 176 23.13 7.99 -8.18
N ASP A 177 23.05 6.69 -7.91
CA ASP A 177 23.58 5.64 -8.78
C ASP A 177 23.08 5.78 -10.23
N ARG A 178 24.03 5.71 -11.19
CA ARG A 178 23.75 5.89 -12.63
C ARG A 178 22.71 4.93 -13.19
N GLU A 179 22.61 3.74 -12.61
CA GLU A 179 21.64 2.71 -13.00
C GLU A 179 20.22 3.12 -12.59
N THR A 180 20.02 3.55 -11.34
CA THR A 180 18.76 4.08 -10.82
C THR A 180 18.32 5.35 -11.55
N LEU A 181 19.27 6.21 -11.93
CA LEU A 181 19.00 7.38 -12.76
C LEU A 181 18.54 7.04 -14.17
N GLY A 182 19.13 6.01 -14.78
CA GLY A 182 18.72 5.52 -16.09
C GLY A 182 17.28 5.01 -16.10
N GLU A 183 16.90 4.23 -15.09
CA GLU A 183 15.53 3.73 -14.95
C GLU A 183 14.51 4.85 -14.70
N LEU A 184 14.86 5.79 -13.84
CA LEU A 184 13.99 6.91 -13.49
C LEU A 184 13.77 7.88 -14.67
N LEU A 185 14.81 8.17 -15.45
CA LEU A 185 14.67 9.01 -16.65
C LEU A 185 13.91 8.30 -17.76
N ALA A 186 13.99 6.97 -17.82
CA ALA A 186 13.20 6.15 -18.74
C ALA A 186 11.70 6.16 -18.38
N LYS A 187 11.35 6.22 -17.08
CA LYS A 187 9.96 6.32 -16.57
C LYS A 187 9.85 7.39 -15.48
N PRO A 188 9.74 8.68 -15.82
CA PRO A 188 9.62 9.73 -14.83
C PRO A 188 8.29 9.60 -14.09
N VAL A 189 8.36 9.59 -12.76
CA VAL A 189 7.17 9.60 -11.88
C VAL A 189 6.80 11.06 -11.62
N PHE A 190 5.58 11.45 -11.97
CA PHE A 190 5.07 12.80 -11.75
C PHE A 190 3.61 12.78 -11.30
N GLY A 191 3.24 13.79 -10.54
CA GLY A 191 1.87 14.05 -10.15
C GLY A 191 1.21 14.93 -11.20
N MET A 192 -0.04 14.64 -11.54
CA MET A 192 -0.86 15.53 -12.37
C MET A 192 -1.90 16.19 -11.49
N ILE A 193 -1.94 17.52 -11.53
CA ILE A 193 -2.96 18.30 -10.84
C ILE A 193 -4.03 18.66 -11.84
N LEU A 194 -5.26 18.23 -11.56
CA LEU A 194 -6.43 18.45 -12.39
C LEU A 194 -7.33 19.50 -11.75
N ASP A 195 -8.08 20.22 -12.57
CA ASP A 195 -9.13 21.13 -12.11
C ASP A 195 -10.32 20.38 -11.48
N ARG A 196 -10.56 19.14 -11.89
CA ARG A 196 -11.66 18.28 -11.46
C ARG A 196 -11.20 16.83 -11.38
N THR A 197 -11.72 16.09 -10.41
CA THR A 197 -11.44 14.67 -10.26
C THR A 197 -12.73 13.87 -10.14
N SER A 198 -12.77 12.70 -10.78
CA SER A 198 -13.80 11.69 -10.61
C SER A 198 -13.29 10.48 -9.80
N PHE A 199 -12.11 10.62 -9.19
CA PHE A 199 -11.44 9.56 -8.45
C PHE A 199 -11.84 9.58 -6.98
N TYR A 200 -12.09 8.41 -6.44
CA TYR A 200 -12.21 8.18 -5.00
C TYR A 200 -10.80 8.21 -4.41
N ALA A 201 -10.48 9.21 -3.59
CA ALA A 201 -9.33 9.17 -2.70
C ALA A 201 -9.89 9.02 -1.29
N GLU A 202 -9.72 7.84 -0.68
CA GLU A 202 -9.90 7.71 0.76
C GLU A 202 -8.82 8.58 1.44
N GLN A 203 -9.26 9.41 2.39
CA GLN A 203 -8.37 10.26 3.20
C GLN A 203 -7.54 9.43 4.17
#